data_AF-A0A9Y2IQF1-F1
#
_entry.id   AF-A0A9Y2IQF1-F1
#
_cell.length_a   1.000
_cell.length_b   1.000
_cell.length_c   1.000
_cell.angle_alpha   90.00
_cell.angle_beta   90.00
_cell.angle_gamma   90.00
#
_symmetry.space_group_name_H-M   'P 1'
#
loop_
_entity.id
_entity.type
_entity.pdbx_description
1 polymer ?
#
loop_
_entity_poly.entity_id
_entity_poly.type
_entity_poly.pdbx_seq_one_letter_code
_entity_poly.pdbx_strand_id
1 'polypeptide(L)' 'MRSGKSGPRQGVLSACVDPVFTRPDGTELRFHLTVILLRQAGGDWLISHYHVSKIVA' A
#
# COMPACT_ATOMS: atom_id res chain seq x y z
N MET A 1 -25.03 12.12 -3.15
CA MET A 1 -24.12 12.25 -1.99
C MET A 1 -24.26 10.99 -1.13
N ARG A 2 -23.47 9.94 -1.37
CA ARG A 2 -23.52 8.71 -0.55
C ARG A 2 -22.63 8.93 0.67
N SER A 3 -23.25 9.14 1.83
CA SER A 3 -22.55 9.06 3.11
C SER A 3 -22.14 7.60 3.32
N GLY A 4 -20.90 7.28 2.91
CA GLY A 4 -20.31 5.96 3.10
C GLY A 4 -19.97 5.76 4.57
N LYS A 5 -20.94 5.33 5.39
CA LYS A 5 -20.64 4.71 6.67
C LYS A 5 -19.76 3.49 6.36
N SER A 6 -18.47 3.59 6.67
CA SER A 6 -17.57 2.45 6.62
C SER A 6 -18.15 1.39 7.55
N GLY A 7 -18.61 0.29 6.97
CA GLY A 7 -18.99 -0.88 7.74
C GLY A 7 -17.82 -1.33 8.64
N PRO A 8 -18.10 -2.15 9.66
CA PRO A 8 -17.05 -2.63 10.56
C PRO A 8 -15.89 -3.23 9.76
N ARG A 9 -14.66 -2.77 10.04
CA ARG A 9 -13.43 -3.26 9.39
C ARG A 9 -13.27 -4.73 9.74
N GLN A 10 -13.21 -5.60 8.73
CA GLN A 10 -13.25 -7.05 8.94
C GLN A 10 -11.87 -7.70 9.05
N GLY A 11 -10.80 -6.94 8.82
CA GLY A 11 -9.43 -7.43 8.94
C GLY A 11 -8.40 -6.33 8.75
N VAL A 12 -7.24 -6.51 9.38
CA VAL A 12 -6.06 -5.65 9.24
C VAL A 12 -4.90 -6.55 8.84
N LEU A 13 -4.18 -6.19 7.79
CA LEU A 13 -2.97 -6.90 7.34
C LEU A 13 -1.83 -5.91 7.12
N SER A 14 -0.62 -6.29 7.53
CA SER A 14 0.61 -5.60 7.18
C SER A 14 1.39 -6.44 6.19
N ALA A 15 1.82 -5.83 5.08
CA ALA A 15 2.65 -6.45 4.06
C ALA A 15 3.80 -5.53 3.67
N CYS A 16 4.91 -6.11 3.22
CA CYS A 16 6.05 -5.37 2.68
C CYS A 16 6.56 -5.98 1.38
N VAL A 17 7.19 -5.14 0.55
CA VAL A 17 7.84 -5.51 -0.71
C VAL A 17 8.96 -4.52 -1.02
N ASP A 18 10.00 -4.97 -1.73
CA ASP A 18 11.10 -4.12 -2.19
C ASP A 18 10.98 -3.84 -3.70
N PRO A 19 10.17 -2.87 -4.14
CA PRO A 19 9.97 -2.59 -5.56
C PRO A 19 11.19 -1.89 -6.17
N VAL A 20 11.39 -2.15 -7.47
CA VAL A 20 12.29 -1.39 -8.34
C VAL A 20 11.44 -0.55 -9.29
N PHE A 21 11.60 0.77 -9.23
CA PHE A 21 10.99 1.68 -10.20
C PHE A 21 12.01 2.08 -11.26
N THR A 22 11.59 2.16 -12.51
CA THR A 22 12.44 2.60 -13.62
C THR A 22 11.98 3.97 -14.08
N ARG A 23 12.90 4.95 -14.08
CA ARG A 23 12.65 6.28 -14.66
C ARG A 23 12.61 6.20 -16.18
N PRO A 24 12.01 7.19 -16.88
CA PRO A 24 12.01 7.23 -18.35
C PRO A 24 13.41 7.20 -19.00
N ASP A 25 14.45 7.64 -18.27
CA ASP A 25 15.85 7.61 -18.71
C ASP A 25 16.55 6.25 -18.50
N GLY A 26 15.84 5.24 -17.99
CA GLY A 26 16.36 3.91 -17.68
C GLY A 26 17.00 3.78 -16.29
N THR A 27 17.07 4.85 -15.49
CA THR A 27 17.62 4.77 -14.13
C THR A 27 16.70 3.92 -13.23
N GLU A 28 17.27 2.90 -12.59
CA GLU A 28 16.60 2.10 -11.56
C GLU A 28 16.65 2.78 -10.18
N LEU A 29 15.52 2.74 -9.47
CA LEU A 29 15.39 3.23 -8.11
C LEU A 29 14.81 2.11 -7.22
N ARG A 30 15.53 1.75 -6.15
CA ARG A 30 15.12 0.71 -5.21
C ARG A 30 14.50 1.32 -3.95
N PHE A 31 13.39 0.74 -3.50
CA PHE A 31 12.68 1.20 -2.32
C PHE A 31 12.24 0.02 -1.46
N HIS A 32 11.96 0.27 -0.19
CA HIS A 32 11.19 -0.59 0.68
C HIS A 32 9.79 0.01 0.84
N LEU A 33 8.76 -0.77 0.55
CA LEU A 33 7.35 -0.38 0.66
C LEU A 33 6.67 -1.26 1.71
N THR A 34 6.15 -0.64 2.76
CA THR A 34 5.26 -1.28 3.74
C THR A 34 3.86 -0.72 3.59
N VAL A 35 2.85 -1.59 3.54
CA VAL A 35 1.44 -1.22 3.44
C VAL A 35 0.63 -1.83 4.58
N ILE A 36 -0.33 -1.04 5.08
CA ILE A 36 -1.39 -1.51 5.97
C ILE A 36 -2.68 -1.59 5.14
N LEU A 37 -3.21 -2.80 5.04
CA LEU A 37 -4.43 -3.12 4.30
C LEU A 37 -5.58 -3.31 5.27
N LEU A 38 -6.74 -2.75 4.93
CA LEU A 38 -8.00 -2.96 5.63
C LEU A 38 -8.96 -3.73 4.74
N ARG A 39 -9.53 -4.81 5.28
CA ARG A 39 -10.57 -5.56 4.59
C ARG A 39 -11.92 -4.85 4.74
N GLN A 40 -12.52 -4.49 3.63
CA GLN A 40 -13.88 -3.97 3.58
C GLN A 40 -14.91 -5.11 3.71
N ALA A 41 -16.14 -4.74 4.05
CA ALA A 41 -17.25 -5.70 4.16
C ALA A 41 -17.55 -6.45 2.84
N GLY A 42 -17.19 -5.86 1.69
CA GLY A 42 -17.30 -6.51 0.37
C GLY A 42 -16.19 -7.53 0.07
N GLY A 43 -15.23 -7.72 0.98
CA GLY A 43 -14.11 -8.65 0.82
C GLY A 43 -12.84 -8.02 0.23
N ASP A 44 -12.95 -6.85 -0.41
CA ASP A 44 -11.84 -6.10 -0.96
C ASP A 44 -10.85 -5.63 0.12
N TRP A 45 -9.57 -5.58 -0.25
CA TRP A 45 -8.52 -4.99 0.58
C TRP A 45 -8.16 -3.62 0.04
N LEU A 46 -8.23 -2.61 0.90
CA LEU A 46 -7.80 -1.25 0.56
C LEU A 46 -6.57 -0.86 1.38
N ILE A 47 -5.67 -0.11 0.74
CA ILE A 47 -4.54 0.52 1.43
C ILE A 47 -5.09 1.62 2.34
N SER A 48 -4.87 1.47 3.65
CA SER A 48 -5.21 2.49 4.63
C SER A 48 -4.03 3.37 4.99
N HIS A 49 -2.83 2.81 4.92
CA HIS A 49 -1.59 3.53 5.19
C HIS A 49 -0.46 2.85 4.42
N TYR A 50 0.53 3.64 4.03
CA TYR A 50 1.75 3.11 3.46
C TYR A 50 2.94 3.95 3.90
N HIS A 51 4.10 3.31 3.96
CA HIS A 51 5.38 3.95 4.18
C HIS A 51 6.35 3.49 3.10
N VAL A 52 7.06 4.44 2.48
CA VAL A 52 8.05 4.18 1.44
C VAL A 52 9.36 4.81 1.85
N SER A 53 10.43 4.01 1.88
CA SER A 53 11.79 4.46 2.10
C SER A 53 12.67 4.09 0.92
N LYS A 54 13.51 5.03 0.48
CA LYS A 54 14.52 4.76 -0.55
C LYS A 54 15.62 3.90 0.06
N ILE A 55 16.04 2.86 -0.64
CA ILE A 55 17.22 2.08 -0.27
C ILE A 55 18.42 2.78 -0.92
N VAL A 56 19.33 3.29 -0.09
CA VAL A 56 20.64 3.77 -0.53
C VAL A 56 21.66 2.72 -0.12
N ALA A 57 22.36 2.16 -1.12
CA ALA A 57 23.51 1.30 -0.89
C ALA A 57 24.75 2.15 -0.59
#